data_AF-A0A285QAS4-F1
#
_entry.id   AF-A0A285QAS4-F1
#
_cell.length_a   1.000
_cell.length_b   1.000
_cell.length_c   1.000
_cell.angle_alpha   90.00
_cell.angle_beta   90.00
_cell.angle_gamma   90.00
#
_symmetry.space_group_name_H-M   'P 1'
#
loop_
_entity.id
_entity.type
_entity.pdbx_description
1 polymer ?
#
loop_
_entity_poly.entity_id
_entity_poly.type
_entity_poly.pdbx_seq_one_letter_code
_entity_poly.pdbx_strand_id
1 'polypeptide(L)'
;MSPVGSPVLALSVGQIRRRPAAFAGLAAALLLAMATVTLFGSLVAAQVTAPGAVARAPVAGPGVLVIAAAFGEIAVLVALFVVVNALGFTLRQQHRDLALLRTVAATPRQVRRVVRAQVVATVLLAAVPGCAAGLLAARVFLTALQRRGMAAPGLHIPGTPVPMAVALGVALLVGLAASAASAWRVTRPAPAVALAEGTAEGAGTGTGAGTGGLRGAAVLRSVVGVAVLAGGVLLLRLAATRPAGELDKAGQAALLGSLVLLAALALLGPLAARALSAVLGAPVRALVPRAGWLADANLRGYAARLSSAVVPVALLVGLSGTMLIMTSTAERVVRATGAATSVTKASDIWLRQAELGLLVCFAAVSTVNTLVALTADRRREFALLRLVGSTRRQLLRMRSVEAALTTAIGVLLGAAVAAAASGAFSWAVRGSAVPVIPGAQCAWVVLGAALLTVPGIVGTGVWASGGSAVAS
;
A
#
# COMPACT_ATOMS: atom_id res chain seq x y z
N MET A 1 36.48 27.19 8.32
CA MET A 1 35.07 26.74 8.27
C MET A 1 35.00 25.44 7.48
N SER A 2 35.15 24.30 8.16
CA SER A 2 34.94 22.99 7.55
C SER A 2 33.45 22.76 7.37
N PRO A 3 32.98 22.19 6.23
CA PRO A 3 31.57 21.89 6.06
C PRO A 3 31.25 20.65 6.89
N VAL A 4 31.00 20.86 8.19
CA VAL A 4 30.40 19.86 9.07
C VAL A 4 28.94 19.70 8.61
N GLY A 5 28.75 18.96 7.52
CA GLY A 5 27.49 18.29 7.26
C GLY A 5 27.23 17.41 8.49
N SER A 6 26.18 17.74 9.26
CA SER A 6 25.93 17.14 10.57
C SER A 6 26.22 15.62 10.59
N PRO A 7 26.80 15.05 11.66
CA PRO A 7 27.12 13.61 11.72
C PRO A 7 25.91 12.71 11.41
N VAL A 8 24.70 13.21 11.63
CA VAL A 8 23.42 12.60 11.24
C VAL A 8 23.30 12.40 9.73
N LEU A 9 23.70 13.40 8.94
CA LEU A 9 23.62 13.39 7.48
C LEU A 9 24.63 12.42 6.87
N ALA A 10 25.89 12.44 7.35
CA ALA A 10 26.92 11.49 6.93
C ALA A 10 26.54 10.03 7.26
N LEU A 11 26.02 9.77 8.47
CA LEU A 11 25.52 8.45 8.87
C LEU A 11 24.31 8.03 8.02
N SER A 12 23.39 8.95 7.72
CA SER A 12 22.21 8.64 6.91
C SER A 12 22.56 8.26 5.47
N VAL A 13 23.46 9.01 4.82
CA VAL A 13 23.92 8.75 3.44
C VAL A 13 24.76 7.49 3.37
N GLY A 14 25.60 7.23 4.38
CA GLY A 14 26.38 5.99 4.47
C GLY A 14 25.52 4.73 4.54
N GLN A 15 24.37 4.80 5.22
CA GLN A 15 23.41 3.69 5.32
C GLN A 15 22.68 3.43 3.99
N ILE A 16 22.28 4.49 3.27
CA ILE A 16 21.64 4.38 1.95
C ILE A 16 22.58 3.67 0.96
N ARG A 17 23.86 4.05 0.96
CA ARG A 17 24.89 3.43 0.09
C ARG A 17 25.16 1.97 0.41
N ARG A 18 25.12 1.58 1.69
CA ARG A 18 25.40 0.20 2.13
C ARG A 18 24.23 -0.76 1.92
N ARG A 19 22.99 -0.27 1.77
CA ARG A 19 21.79 -1.10 1.59
C ARG A 19 20.85 -0.56 0.49
N PRO A 20 21.30 -0.49 -0.78
CA PRO A 20 20.52 0.10 -1.86
C PRO A 20 19.18 -0.62 -2.08
N ALA A 21 19.14 -1.95 -1.93
CA ALA A 21 17.92 -2.74 -2.11
C ALA A 21 16.81 -2.41 -1.10
N ALA A 22 17.17 -2.05 0.15
CA ALA A 22 16.20 -1.68 1.18
C ALA A 22 15.57 -0.31 0.91
N PHE A 23 16.37 0.63 0.38
CA PHE A 23 15.92 1.99 0.09
C PHE A 23 15.31 2.14 -1.30
N ALA A 24 15.63 1.26 -2.25
CA ALA A 24 15.10 1.31 -3.61
C ALA A 24 13.56 1.24 -3.63
N GLY A 25 12.95 0.39 -2.81
CA GLY A 25 11.48 0.29 -2.76
C GLY A 25 10.81 1.50 -2.10
N LEU A 26 11.42 2.10 -1.08
CA LEU A 26 10.98 3.38 -0.51
C LEU A 26 11.11 4.52 -1.54
N ALA A 27 12.25 4.59 -2.24
CA ALA A 27 12.51 5.58 -3.27
C ALA A 27 11.53 5.45 -4.43
N ALA A 28 11.24 4.23 -4.89
CA ALA A 28 10.24 3.97 -5.93
C ALA A 28 8.83 4.38 -5.49
N ALA A 29 8.44 4.10 -4.24
CA ALA A 29 7.17 4.53 -3.67
C ALA A 29 7.05 6.06 -3.61
N LEU A 30 8.10 6.74 -3.13
CA LEU A 30 8.14 8.21 -3.06
C LEU A 30 8.19 8.86 -4.44
N LEU A 31 8.88 8.25 -5.41
CA LEU A 31 8.91 8.71 -6.79
C LEU A 31 7.52 8.63 -7.41
N LEU A 32 6.82 7.50 -7.26
CA LEU A 32 5.45 7.33 -7.76
C LEU A 32 4.48 8.31 -7.07
N ALA A 33 4.61 8.50 -5.75
CA ALA A 33 3.84 9.50 -5.00
C ALA A 33 4.09 10.92 -5.54
N MET A 34 5.36 11.29 -5.74
CA MET A 34 5.74 12.60 -6.27
C MET A 34 5.17 12.79 -7.68
N ALA A 35 5.35 11.81 -8.57
CA ALA A 35 4.89 11.86 -9.95
C ALA A 35 3.38 12.03 -10.05
N THR A 36 2.62 11.35 -9.21
CA THR A 36 1.15 11.40 -9.21
C THR A 36 0.63 12.72 -8.65
N VAL A 37 1.21 13.23 -7.57
CA VAL A 37 0.86 14.55 -7.04
C VAL A 37 1.25 15.67 -8.02
N THR A 38 2.43 15.57 -8.66
CA THR A 38 2.80 16.51 -9.73
C THR A 38 1.85 16.43 -10.91
N LEU A 39 1.46 15.22 -11.33
CA LEU A 39 0.53 15.02 -12.45
C LEU A 39 -0.80 15.73 -12.20
N PHE A 40 -1.48 15.39 -11.11
CA PHE A 40 -2.80 15.97 -10.82
C PHE A 40 -2.70 17.44 -10.41
N GLY A 41 -1.65 17.83 -9.68
CA GLY A 41 -1.36 19.23 -9.37
C GLY A 41 -1.14 20.09 -10.62
N SER A 42 -0.46 19.54 -11.65
CA SER A 42 -0.26 20.22 -12.93
C SER A 42 -1.57 20.37 -13.72
N LEU A 43 -2.49 19.41 -13.63
CA LEU A 43 -3.83 19.53 -14.22
C LEU A 43 -4.67 20.60 -13.53
N VAL A 44 -4.62 20.67 -12.19
CA VAL A 44 -5.27 21.74 -11.41
C VAL A 44 -4.68 23.10 -11.81
N ALA A 45 -3.34 23.21 -11.85
CA ALA A 45 -2.67 24.44 -12.26
C ALA A 45 -3.10 24.85 -13.68
N ALA A 46 -3.15 23.91 -14.63
CA ALA A 46 -3.58 24.17 -15.99
C ALA A 46 -4.99 24.76 -16.07
N GLN A 47 -5.93 24.28 -15.23
CA GLN A 47 -7.28 24.82 -15.18
C GLN A 47 -7.34 26.20 -14.51
N VAL A 48 -6.59 26.39 -13.42
CA VAL A 48 -6.63 27.64 -12.62
C VAL A 48 -5.93 28.80 -13.32
N THR A 49 -4.85 28.54 -14.07
CA THR A 49 -4.12 29.58 -14.81
C THR A 49 -4.64 29.80 -16.23
N ALA A 50 -5.61 29.00 -16.69
CA ALA A 50 -6.17 29.17 -18.03
C ALA A 50 -6.93 30.51 -18.14
N PRO A 51 -6.87 31.19 -19.30
CA PRO A 51 -7.71 32.36 -19.56
C PRO A 51 -9.19 32.03 -19.35
N GLY A 52 -9.95 32.97 -18.79
CA GLY A 52 -11.35 32.74 -18.39
C GLY A 52 -12.26 32.19 -19.51
N ALA A 53 -11.98 32.55 -20.77
CA ALA A 53 -12.69 32.02 -21.93
C ALA A 53 -12.43 30.52 -22.18
N VAL A 54 -11.18 30.07 -21.96
CA VAL A 54 -10.79 28.66 -22.13
C VAL A 54 -11.20 27.83 -20.91
N ALA A 55 -11.09 28.42 -19.70
CA ALA A 55 -11.45 27.75 -18.45
C ALA A 55 -12.95 27.45 -18.33
N ARG A 56 -13.82 28.28 -18.93
CA ARG A 56 -15.27 28.11 -18.93
C ARG A 56 -15.82 27.50 -20.22
N ALA A 57 -14.95 27.07 -21.13
CA ALA A 57 -15.38 26.43 -22.36
C ALA A 57 -16.20 25.16 -22.03
N PRO A 58 -17.37 24.96 -22.64
CA PRO A 58 -18.19 23.79 -22.38
C PRO A 58 -17.44 22.52 -22.77
N VAL A 59 -17.41 21.53 -21.87
CA VAL A 59 -16.79 20.22 -22.07
C VAL A 59 -17.82 19.12 -21.88
N ALA A 60 -17.65 18.00 -22.56
CA ALA A 60 -18.61 16.89 -22.56
C ALA A 60 -18.60 16.07 -21.25
N GLY A 61 -17.56 16.23 -20.42
CA GLY A 61 -17.32 15.46 -19.20
C GLY A 61 -17.27 16.28 -17.91
N PRO A 62 -16.89 15.66 -16.78
CA PRO A 62 -16.88 16.29 -15.44
C PRO A 62 -15.89 17.45 -15.27
N GLY A 63 -15.04 17.71 -16.27
CA GLY A 63 -14.06 18.79 -16.28
C GLY A 63 -12.76 18.44 -15.55
N VAL A 64 -11.66 19.04 -15.99
CA VAL A 64 -10.30 18.70 -15.54
C VAL A 64 -10.11 18.86 -14.02
N LEU A 65 -10.71 19.89 -13.41
CA LEU A 65 -10.58 20.16 -11.99
C LEU A 65 -11.17 19.05 -11.12
N VAL A 66 -12.36 18.56 -11.47
CA VAL A 66 -13.05 17.49 -10.73
C VAL A 66 -12.26 16.19 -10.83
N ILE A 67 -11.77 15.88 -12.04
CA ILE A 67 -10.96 14.69 -12.29
C ILE A 67 -9.66 14.75 -11.49
N ALA A 68 -8.94 15.88 -11.56
CA ALA A 68 -7.67 16.03 -10.86
C ALA A 68 -7.82 16.01 -9.34
N ALA A 69 -8.91 16.58 -8.80
CA ALA A 69 -9.21 16.52 -7.37
C ALA A 69 -9.50 15.08 -6.92
N ALA A 70 -10.38 14.36 -7.62
CA ALA A 70 -10.77 12.99 -7.28
C ALA A 70 -9.58 12.02 -7.33
N PHE A 71 -8.80 12.05 -8.41
CA PHE A 71 -7.63 11.17 -8.53
C PHE A 71 -6.49 11.59 -7.59
N GLY A 72 -6.30 12.90 -7.40
CA GLY A 72 -5.26 13.45 -6.53
C GLY A 72 -5.45 13.02 -5.07
N GLU A 73 -6.68 13.07 -4.56
CA GLU A 73 -7.01 12.60 -3.21
C GLU A 73 -6.63 11.12 -3.02
N ILE A 74 -7.08 10.27 -3.96
CA ILE A 74 -6.84 8.82 -3.93
C ILE A 74 -5.34 8.52 -4.02
N ALA A 75 -4.62 9.22 -4.92
CA ALA A 75 -3.18 9.07 -5.08
C ALA A 75 -2.41 9.38 -3.79
N VAL A 76 -2.76 10.47 -3.09
CA VAL A 76 -2.11 10.86 -1.82
C VAL A 76 -2.38 9.83 -0.74
N LEU A 77 -3.61 9.35 -0.61
CA LEU A 77 -3.99 8.38 0.41
C LEU A 77 -3.30 7.02 0.19
N VAL A 78 -3.29 6.53 -1.05
CA VAL A 78 -2.60 5.28 -1.41
C VAL A 78 -1.08 5.44 -1.27
N ALA A 79 -0.51 6.58 -1.69
CA ALA A 79 0.90 6.87 -1.52
C ALA A 79 1.32 6.83 -0.04
N LEU A 80 0.55 7.45 0.85
CA LEU A 80 0.80 7.40 2.29
C LEU A 80 0.86 5.95 2.77
N PHE A 81 -0.09 5.13 2.35
CA PHE A 81 -0.11 3.72 2.72
C PHE A 81 1.15 2.98 2.27
N VAL A 82 1.51 3.12 0.98
CA VAL A 82 2.67 2.43 0.40
C VAL A 82 3.97 2.88 1.06
N VAL A 83 4.12 4.17 1.34
CA VAL A 83 5.30 4.74 2.02
C VAL A 83 5.40 4.26 3.47
N VAL A 84 4.28 4.19 4.21
CA VAL A 84 4.25 3.61 5.56
C VAL A 84 4.70 2.15 5.54
N ASN A 85 4.20 1.35 4.59
CA ASN A 85 4.61 -0.05 4.46
C ASN A 85 6.12 -0.18 4.14
N ALA A 86 6.62 0.66 3.23
CA ALA A 86 8.03 0.69 2.87
C ALA A 86 8.93 1.10 4.03
N LEU A 87 8.60 2.18 4.75
CA LEU A 87 9.37 2.63 5.92
C LEU A 87 9.33 1.65 7.08
N GLY A 88 8.18 1.02 7.31
CA GLY A 88 8.06 -0.04 8.30
C GLY A 88 8.99 -1.22 8.01
N PHE A 89 9.27 -1.48 6.74
CA PHE A 89 10.27 -2.48 6.36
C PHE A 89 11.72 -2.00 6.57
N THR A 90 12.08 -0.82 6.06
CA THR A 90 13.46 -0.32 6.19
C THR A 90 13.88 -0.20 7.65
N LEU A 91 12.97 0.25 8.52
CA LEU A 91 13.22 0.34 9.96
C LEU A 91 13.35 -1.01 10.64
N ARG A 92 12.65 -2.05 10.19
CA ARG A 92 12.81 -3.42 10.71
C ARG A 92 14.21 -3.95 10.43
N GLN A 93 14.74 -3.72 9.23
CA GLN A 93 16.10 -4.13 8.89
C GLN A 93 17.18 -3.36 9.66
N GLN A 94 16.90 -2.11 10.02
CA GLN A 94 17.81 -1.26 10.81
C GLN A 94 17.70 -1.51 12.31
N HIS A 95 16.77 -2.36 12.77
CA HIS A 95 16.51 -2.50 14.20
C HIS A 95 17.76 -2.90 15.00
N ARG A 96 18.60 -3.80 14.46
CA ARG A 96 19.88 -4.18 15.08
C ARG A 96 20.84 -3.01 15.19
N ASP A 97 20.99 -2.23 14.12
CA ASP A 97 21.89 -1.08 14.09
C ASP A 97 21.42 0.02 15.04
N LEU A 98 20.11 0.27 15.10
CA LEU A 98 19.49 1.20 16.03
C LEU A 98 19.57 0.72 17.48
N ALA A 99 19.48 -0.59 17.71
CA ALA A 99 19.66 -1.18 19.04
C ALA A 99 21.11 -1.01 19.53
N LEU A 100 22.09 -1.26 18.67
CA LEU A 100 23.52 -1.02 18.97
C LEU A 100 23.82 0.45 19.24
N LEU A 101 23.20 1.39 18.50
CA LEU A 101 23.34 2.81 18.82
C LEU A 101 22.78 3.12 20.22
N ARG A 102 21.69 2.46 20.62
CA ARG A 102 21.09 2.63 21.95
C ARG A 102 21.92 1.97 23.06
N THR A 103 22.72 0.93 22.78
CA THR A 103 23.67 0.39 23.76
C THR A 103 24.82 1.36 24.03
N VAL A 104 25.16 2.24 23.07
CA VAL A 104 26.12 3.35 23.26
C VAL A 104 25.40 4.66 23.67
N ALA A 105 24.34 4.53 24.47
CA ALA A 105 23.56 5.64 25.05
C ALA A 105 22.84 6.60 24.06
N ALA A 106 22.59 6.20 22.80
CA ALA A 106 21.78 7.02 21.90
C ALA A 106 20.35 7.21 22.42
N THR A 107 19.91 8.47 22.51
CA THR A 107 18.56 8.83 22.96
C THR A 107 17.51 8.53 21.88
N PRO A 108 16.23 8.24 22.25
CA PRO A 108 15.16 8.04 21.27
C PRO A 108 14.88 9.27 20.40
N ARG A 109 15.24 10.48 20.87
CA ARG A 109 15.18 11.71 20.06
C ARG A 109 16.22 11.70 18.95
N GLN A 110 17.44 11.24 19.22
CA GLN A 110 18.50 11.09 18.21
C GLN A 110 18.12 10.05 17.15
N VAL A 111 17.57 8.89 17.56
CA VAL A 111 17.08 7.87 16.61
C VAL A 111 15.99 8.43 15.69
N ARG A 112 14.99 9.13 16.24
CA ARG A 112 13.94 9.78 15.42
C ARG A 112 14.50 10.83 14.46
N ARG A 113 15.54 11.58 14.86
CA ARG A 113 16.19 12.57 13.99
C ARG A 113 16.94 11.93 12.83
N VAL A 114 17.64 10.81 13.08
CA VAL A 114 18.31 10.02 12.03
C VAL A 114 17.30 9.48 11.02
N VAL A 115 16.20 8.88 11.49
CA VAL A 115 15.15 8.36 10.61
C VAL A 115 14.51 9.48 9.79
N ARG A 116 14.17 10.62 10.41
CA ARG A 116 13.63 11.79 9.68
C ARG A 116 14.60 12.29 8.62
N ALA A 117 15.89 12.39 8.92
CA ALA A 117 16.90 12.80 7.96
C ALA A 117 17.01 11.84 6.77
N GLN A 118 16.94 10.53 7.01
CA GLN A 118 16.92 9.52 5.94
C GLN A 118 15.70 9.68 5.04
N VAL A 119 14.52 9.92 5.62
CA VAL A 119 13.30 10.14 4.84
C VAL A 119 13.39 11.40 4.01
N VAL A 120 13.82 12.52 4.60
CA VAL A 120 14.01 13.78 3.86
C VAL A 120 15.01 13.58 2.72
N ALA A 121 16.15 12.94 2.97
CA ALA A 121 17.13 12.65 1.93
C ALA A 121 16.54 11.79 0.80
N THR A 122 15.76 10.76 1.13
CA THR A 122 15.12 9.89 0.12
C THR A 122 14.05 10.64 -0.69
N VAL A 123 13.27 11.52 -0.05
CA VAL A 123 12.30 12.38 -0.75
C VAL A 123 13.00 13.34 -1.70
N LEU A 124 14.10 13.97 -1.28
CA LEU A 124 14.87 14.87 -2.13
C LEU A 124 15.48 14.14 -3.33
N LEU A 125 15.98 12.92 -3.13
CA LEU A 125 16.48 12.07 -4.23
C LEU A 125 15.37 11.68 -5.21
N ALA A 126 14.15 11.41 -4.72
CA ALA A 126 13.01 11.07 -5.55
C ALA A 126 12.35 12.29 -6.22
N ALA A 127 12.60 13.52 -5.73
CA ALA A 127 11.90 14.72 -6.15
C ALA A 127 12.12 15.05 -7.63
N VAL A 128 13.38 15.10 -8.08
CA VAL A 128 13.71 15.44 -9.48
C VAL A 128 13.10 14.45 -10.48
N PRO A 129 13.38 13.13 -10.39
CA PRO A 129 12.80 12.17 -11.33
C PRO A 129 11.28 12.04 -11.18
N GLY A 130 10.75 12.16 -9.96
CA GLY A 130 9.32 12.11 -9.70
C GLY A 130 8.57 13.28 -10.34
N CYS A 131 9.03 14.52 -10.12
CA CYS A 131 8.45 15.71 -10.75
C CYS A 131 8.57 15.67 -12.28
N ALA A 132 9.71 15.22 -12.82
CA ALA A 132 9.90 15.10 -14.26
C ALA A 132 8.93 14.08 -14.88
N ALA A 133 8.82 12.89 -14.29
CA ALA A 133 7.88 11.86 -14.72
C ALA A 133 6.42 12.32 -14.58
N GLY A 134 6.09 13.00 -13.48
CA GLY A 134 4.76 13.55 -13.23
C GLY A 134 4.35 14.61 -14.23
N LEU A 135 5.27 15.51 -14.61
CA LEU A 135 5.00 16.55 -15.61
C LEU A 135 4.78 15.94 -17.01
N LEU A 136 5.60 14.96 -17.39
CA LEU A 136 5.43 14.23 -18.65
C LEU A 136 4.07 13.51 -18.67
N ALA A 137 3.74 12.82 -17.58
CA ALA A 137 2.47 12.13 -17.46
C ALA A 137 1.27 13.10 -17.41
N ALA A 138 1.40 14.30 -16.83
CA ALA A 138 0.39 15.36 -16.88
C ALA A 138 0.07 15.79 -18.32
N ARG A 139 1.12 15.99 -19.14
CA ARG A 139 0.95 16.37 -20.55
C ARG A 139 0.25 15.26 -21.32
N VAL A 140 0.71 14.01 -21.18
CA VAL A 140 0.09 12.86 -21.82
C VAL A 140 -1.37 12.72 -21.40
N PHE A 141 -1.65 12.83 -20.10
CA PHE A 141 -3.00 12.71 -19.57
C PHE A 141 -3.93 13.84 -20.03
N LEU A 142 -3.45 15.09 -20.06
CA LEU A 142 -4.22 16.23 -20.57
C LEU A 142 -4.58 16.04 -22.05
N THR A 143 -3.63 15.61 -22.89
CA THR A 143 -3.93 15.32 -24.31
C THR A 143 -4.93 14.17 -24.46
N ALA A 144 -4.93 13.20 -23.54
CA ALA A 144 -5.89 12.10 -23.54
C ALA A 144 -7.30 12.56 -23.13
N LEU A 145 -7.40 13.53 -22.22
CA LEU A 145 -8.66 14.19 -21.82
C LEU A 145 -9.21 15.06 -22.96
N GLN A 146 -8.35 15.84 -23.63
CA GLN A 146 -8.74 16.68 -24.77
C GLN A 146 -9.27 15.86 -25.94
N ARG A 147 -8.59 14.76 -26.29
CA ARG A 147 -9.04 13.80 -27.32
C ARG A 147 -10.42 13.19 -27.02
N ARG A 148 -10.85 13.20 -25.77
CA ARG A 148 -12.15 12.68 -25.30
C ARG A 148 -13.18 13.78 -25.02
N GLY A 149 -12.86 15.05 -25.34
CA GLY A 149 -13.75 16.19 -25.11
C GLY A 149 -13.97 16.55 -23.64
N MET A 150 -13.14 16.05 -22.72
CA MET A 150 -13.25 16.32 -21.27
C MET A 150 -12.44 17.53 -20.81
N ALA A 151 -11.56 18.03 -21.67
CA ALA A 151 -10.71 19.19 -21.43
C ALA A 151 -10.77 20.10 -22.66
N ALA A 152 -10.71 21.42 -22.43
CA ALA A 152 -10.76 22.36 -23.54
C ALA A 152 -9.51 22.22 -24.44
N PRO A 153 -9.63 22.37 -25.77
CA PRO A 153 -8.50 22.23 -26.70
C PRO A 153 -7.35 23.22 -26.44
N GLY A 154 -7.64 24.39 -25.86
CA GLY A 154 -6.64 25.42 -25.54
C GLY A 154 -5.97 25.28 -24.18
N LEU A 155 -6.29 24.25 -23.40
CA LEU A 155 -5.67 24.02 -22.09
C LEU A 155 -4.25 23.46 -22.27
N HIS A 156 -3.28 24.04 -21.59
CA HIS A 156 -1.88 23.61 -21.62
C HIS A 156 -1.34 23.53 -20.19
N ILE A 157 -0.42 22.60 -19.95
CA ILE A 157 0.24 22.50 -18.64
C ILE A 157 1.16 23.72 -18.46
N PRO A 158 0.94 24.57 -17.44
CA PRO A 158 1.78 25.74 -17.22
C PRO A 158 3.19 25.32 -16.86
N GLY A 159 4.20 26.04 -17.36
CA GLY A 159 5.60 25.86 -16.97
C GLY A 159 5.92 26.33 -15.54
N THR A 160 4.91 26.57 -14.70
CA THR A 160 5.07 27.08 -13.34
C THR A 160 5.57 25.99 -12.39
N PRO A 161 6.49 26.31 -11.45
CA PRO A 161 7.01 25.33 -10.48
C PRO A 161 6.03 24.99 -9.35
N VAL A 162 4.86 25.62 -9.28
CA VAL A 162 3.90 25.47 -8.16
C VAL A 162 3.48 24.01 -7.94
N PRO A 163 3.08 23.23 -8.96
CA PRO A 163 2.74 21.81 -8.77
C PRO A 163 3.89 20.96 -8.24
N MET A 164 5.13 21.29 -8.62
CA MET A 164 6.33 20.59 -8.16
C MET A 164 6.63 20.92 -6.70
N ALA A 165 6.45 22.19 -6.30
CA ALA A 165 6.59 22.61 -4.91
C ALA A 165 5.53 21.97 -4.00
N VAL A 166 4.27 21.93 -4.47
CA VAL A 166 3.18 21.24 -3.77
C VAL A 166 3.46 19.74 -3.65
N ALA A 167 3.90 19.09 -4.74
CA ALA A 167 4.26 17.68 -4.72
C ALA A 167 5.40 17.38 -3.74
N LEU A 168 6.44 18.21 -3.71
CA LEU A 168 7.52 18.09 -2.74
C LEU A 168 7.02 18.25 -1.30
N GLY A 169 6.18 19.26 -1.05
CA GLY A 169 5.55 19.51 0.25
C GLY A 169 4.73 18.31 0.71
N VAL A 170 3.85 17.80 -0.15
CA VAL A 170 3.01 16.62 0.14
C VAL A 170 3.86 15.37 0.38
N ALA A 171 4.87 15.10 -0.44
CA ALA A 171 5.74 13.94 -0.26
C ALA A 171 6.58 14.02 1.03
N LEU A 172 7.04 15.21 1.41
CA LEU A 172 7.68 15.44 2.71
C LEU A 172 6.68 15.22 3.85
N LEU A 173 5.46 15.73 3.74
CA LEU A 173 4.40 15.54 4.73
C LEU A 173 4.09 14.04 4.91
N VAL A 174 3.84 13.33 3.82
CA VAL A 174 3.58 11.90 3.78
C VAL A 174 4.75 11.11 4.35
N GLY A 175 5.97 11.38 3.89
CA GLY A 175 7.19 10.71 4.35
C GLY A 175 7.42 10.94 5.84
N LEU A 176 7.30 12.17 6.32
CA LEU A 176 7.50 12.52 7.73
C LEU A 176 6.41 11.93 8.62
N ALA A 177 5.14 11.98 8.20
CA ALA A 177 4.02 11.35 8.90
C ALA A 177 4.22 9.83 8.99
N ALA A 178 4.60 9.20 7.88
CA ALA A 178 4.90 7.77 7.83
C ALA A 178 6.11 7.39 8.69
N SER A 179 7.15 8.24 8.73
CA SER A 179 8.32 8.08 9.58
C SER A 179 7.97 8.21 11.06
N ALA A 180 7.07 9.13 11.42
CA ALA A 180 6.60 9.29 12.78
C ALA A 180 5.80 8.06 13.20
N ALA A 181 4.83 7.63 12.39
CA ALA A 181 4.03 6.44 12.64
C ALA A 181 4.91 5.18 12.80
N SER A 182 5.97 5.05 11.99
CA SER A 182 6.84 3.87 12.01
C SER A 182 7.90 3.93 13.12
N ALA A 183 8.53 5.08 13.36
CA ALA A 183 9.54 5.25 14.41
C ALA A 183 8.94 5.16 15.81
N TRP A 184 7.70 5.62 16.00
CA TRP A 184 6.97 5.44 17.26
C TRP A 184 6.76 3.97 17.61
N ARG A 185 6.46 3.13 16.60
CA ARG A 185 6.27 1.68 16.78
C ARG A 185 7.56 0.96 17.21
N VAL A 186 8.71 1.42 16.72
CA VAL A 186 9.99 0.74 16.93
C VAL A 186 10.74 1.23 18.18
N THR A 187 10.56 2.49 18.60
CA THR A 187 11.40 3.10 19.65
C THR A 187 10.84 3.04 21.07
N ARG A 188 9.56 2.71 21.24
CA ARG A 188 8.89 2.64 22.56
C ARG A 188 9.14 1.38 23.40
N PRO A 189 9.39 0.18 22.86
CA PRO A 189 9.76 -0.96 23.71
C PRO A 189 11.09 -0.67 24.43
N ALA A 190 11.15 -0.92 25.75
CA ALA A 190 12.36 -0.72 26.53
C ALA A 190 13.45 -1.71 26.07
N PRO A 191 14.68 -1.25 25.73
CA PRO A 191 15.75 -2.09 25.17
C PRO A 191 16.12 -3.32 26.00
N ALA A 192 15.92 -3.26 27.32
CA ALA A 192 16.21 -4.35 28.24
C ALA A 192 15.36 -5.62 27.99
N VAL A 193 14.13 -5.45 27.48
CA VAL A 193 13.24 -6.58 27.18
C VAL A 193 13.65 -7.30 25.89
N ALA A 194 14.13 -6.56 24.88
CA ALA A 194 14.54 -7.13 23.59
C ALA A 194 15.84 -7.97 23.66
N LEU A 195 16.71 -7.70 24.65
CA LEU A 195 17.91 -8.51 24.92
C LEU A 195 17.61 -9.74 25.80
N ALA A 196 16.59 -9.67 26.67
CA ALA A 196 16.12 -10.79 27.47
C ALA A 196 15.22 -11.77 26.68
N GLU A 197 14.51 -11.29 25.65
CA GLU A 197 13.70 -12.14 24.76
C GLU A 197 14.56 -12.96 23.78
N GLY A 198 15.73 -12.46 23.37
CA GLY A 198 16.66 -13.19 22.50
C GLY A 198 17.24 -14.47 23.10
N THR A 199 17.13 -14.64 24.43
CA THR A 199 17.49 -15.88 25.14
C THR A 199 16.26 -16.68 25.58
N ALA A 200 15.06 -16.11 25.58
CA ALA A 200 13.82 -16.70 26.10
C ALA A 200 12.84 -17.21 25.01
N GLU A 201 13.17 -17.10 23.72
CA GLU A 201 12.30 -17.55 22.61
C GLU A 201 12.20 -19.09 22.45
N GLY A 202 12.54 -19.84 23.51
CA GLY A 202 12.54 -21.30 23.57
C GLY A 202 11.64 -21.94 24.65
N ALA A 203 10.94 -21.19 25.50
CA ALA A 203 10.08 -21.79 26.54
C ALA A 203 8.72 -21.11 26.64
N GLY A 204 7.67 -21.94 26.60
CA GLY A 204 6.27 -21.53 26.44
C GLY A 204 5.65 -20.77 27.62
N THR A 205 4.42 -20.29 27.34
CA THR A 205 3.33 -20.08 28.31
C THR A 205 3.75 -19.67 29.73
N GLY A 206 4.14 -18.42 29.91
CA GLY A 206 4.36 -17.80 31.21
C GLY A 206 3.68 -16.43 31.28
N THR A 207 2.48 -16.39 31.84
CA THR A 207 1.81 -15.18 32.32
C THR A 207 2.60 -14.59 33.49
N GLY A 208 3.30 -13.46 33.30
CA GLY A 208 3.90 -12.76 34.44
C GLY A 208 4.83 -11.60 34.05
N ALA A 209 4.50 -10.43 34.59
CA ALA A 209 5.39 -9.27 34.83
C ALA A 209 6.26 -8.73 33.67
N GLY A 210 5.76 -7.69 32.99
CA GLY A 210 6.54 -6.84 32.07
C GLY A 210 5.79 -6.37 30.81
N THR A 211 4.63 -6.96 30.54
CA THR A 211 3.88 -6.81 29.28
C THR A 211 3.08 -5.50 29.10
N GLY A 212 3.11 -4.57 30.07
CA GLY A 212 2.24 -3.38 30.08
C GLY A 212 2.45 -2.43 28.89
N GLY A 213 3.70 -2.13 28.53
CA GLY A 213 4.02 -1.18 27.44
C GLY A 213 3.72 -1.73 26.03
N LEU A 214 3.98 -3.02 25.81
CA LEU A 214 3.73 -3.70 24.53
C LEU A 214 2.23 -3.97 24.32
N ARG A 215 1.51 -4.32 25.40
CA ARG A 215 0.03 -4.38 25.38
C ARG A 215 -0.56 -3.00 25.08
N GLY A 216 -0.06 -1.93 25.69
CA GLY A 216 -0.55 -0.57 25.43
C GLY A 216 -0.41 -0.12 23.97
N ALA A 217 0.72 -0.41 23.31
CA ALA A 217 0.91 -0.09 21.89
C ALA A 217 0.04 -0.96 20.96
N ALA A 218 -0.14 -2.24 21.30
CA ALA A 218 -1.03 -3.13 20.57
C ALA A 218 -2.50 -2.72 20.72
N VAL A 219 -2.91 -2.33 21.94
CA VAL A 219 -4.24 -1.81 22.27
C VAL A 219 -4.50 -0.49 21.55
N LEU A 220 -3.57 0.47 21.60
CA LEU A 220 -3.71 1.74 20.89
C LEU A 220 -3.84 1.52 19.38
N ARG A 221 -3.04 0.61 18.79
CA ARG A 221 -3.17 0.25 17.38
C ARG A 221 -4.54 -0.36 17.08
N SER A 222 -5.05 -1.25 17.92
CA SER A 222 -6.39 -1.80 17.72
C SER A 222 -7.48 -0.74 17.90
N VAL A 223 -7.35 0.19 18.85
CA VAL A 223 -8.31 1.29 19.05
C VAL A 223 -8.33 2.20 17.84
N VAL A 224 -7.18 2.64 17.35
CA VAL A 224 -7.10 3.44 16.11
C VAL A 224 -7.61 2.65 14.91
N GLY A 225 -7.26 1.36 14.80
CA GLY A 225 -7.75 0.49 13.74
C GLY A 225 -9.28 0.33 13.76
N VAL A 226 -9.89 0.18 14.93
CA VAL A 226 -11.34 0.09 15.12
C VAL A 226 -12.01 1.43 14.81
N ALA A 227 -11.42 2.56 15.23
CA ALA A 227 -11.95 3.89 14.90
C ALA A 227 -11.94 4.15 13.39
N VAL A 228 -10.84 3.79 12.69
CA VAL A 228 -10.75 3.89 11.22
C VAL A 228 -11.73 2.91 10.55
N LEU A 229 -11.91 1.70 11.10
CA LEU A 229 -12.91 0.75 10.60
C LEU A 229 -14.33 1.31 10.72
N ALA A 230 -14.67 1.89 11.87
CA ALA A 230 -15.95 2.55 12.10
C ALA A 230 -16.17 3.71 11.12
N GLY A 231 -15.13 4.52 10.87
CA GLY A 231 -15.16 5.58 9.85
C GLY A 231 -15.43 5.05 8.43
N GLY A 232 -14.77 3.95 8.04
CA GLY A 232 -15.00 3.29 6.75
C GLY A 232 -16.42 2.74 6.61
N VAL A 233 -16.92 2.06 7.65
CA VAL A 233 -18.31 1.57 7.70
C VAL A 233 -19.32 2.72 7.65
N LEU A 234 -19.05 3.84 8.34
CA LEU A 234 -19.89 5.03 8.30
C LEU A 234 -19.93 5.63 6.89
N LEU A 235 -18.79 5.74 6.21
CA LEU A 235 -18.73 6.20 4.81
C LEU A 235 -19.53 5.29 3.88
N LEU A 236 -19.46 3.97 4.05
CA LEU A 236 -20.26 3.03 3.27
C LEU A 236 -21.76 3.17 3.56
N ARG A 237 -22.14 3.37 4.82
CA ARG A 237 -23.54 3.63 5.18
C ARG A 237 -24.05 4.92 4.55
N LEU A 238 -23.24 5.99 4.59
CA LEU A 238 -23.55 7.26 3.94
C LEU A 238 -23.66 7.10 2.42
N ALA A 239 -22.79 6.29 1.80
CA ALA A 239 -22.87 5.97 0.37
C ALA A 239 -24.17 5.25 0.03
N ALA A 240 -24.59 4.30 0.88
CA ALA A 240 -25.84 3.56 0.72
C ALA A 240 -27.06 4.49 0.80
N THR A 241 -27.15 5.38 1.80
CA THR A 241 -28.31 6.25 2.04
C THR A 241 -28.46 7.44 1.09
N ARG A 242 -27.63 7.55 0.05
CA ARG A 242 -27.71 8.67 -0.91
C ARG A 242 -28.90 8.49 -1.86
N PRO A 243 -29.64 9.57 -2.19
CA PRO A 243 -30.75 9.51 -3.12
C PRO A 243 -30.28 9.17 -4.55
N ALA A 244 -31.15 8.53 -5.33
CA ALA A 244 -30.87 8.03 -6.68
C ALA A 244 -30.44 9.11 -7.70
N GLY A 245 -30.65 10.40 -7.40
CA GLY A 245 -30.19 11.52 -8.22
C GLY A 245 -28.69 11.85 -8.09
N GLU A 246 -27.98 11.30 -7.10
CA GLU A 246 -26.56 11.62 -6.81
C GLU A 246 -25.63 10.40 -6.94
N LEU A 247 -25.83 9.58 -7.98
CA LEU A 247 -25.07 8.33 -8.20
C LEU A 247 -23.56 8.52 -8.21
N ASP A 248 -23.06 9.62 -8.76
CA ASP A 248 -21.64 9.94 -8.83
C ASP A 248 -21.05 10.16 -7.42
N LYS A 249 -21.79 10.83 -6.54
CA LYS A 249 -21.38 11.07 -5.15
C LYS A 249 -21.46 9.79 -4.31
N ALA A 250 -22.42 8.91 -4.59
CA ALA A 250 -22.52 7.59 -3.93
C ALA A 250 -21.33 6.70 -4.32
N GLY A 251 -20.94 6.72 -5.60
CA GLY A 251 -19.78 5.99 -6.09
C GLY A 251 -18.48 6.47 -5.46
N GLN A 252 -18.26 7.79 -5.39
CA GLN A 252 -17.07 8.37 -4.75
C GLN A 252 -17.01 8.05 -3.25
N ALA A 253 -18.14 8.12 -2.53
CA ALA A 253 -18.21 7.76 -1.12
C ALA A 253 -17.93 6.27 -0.88
N ALA A 254 -18.39 5.37 -1.77
CA ALA A 254 -18.09 3.94 -1.70
C ALA A 254 -16.60 3.65 -1.94
N LEU A 255 -15.97 4.32 -2.92
CA LEU A 255 -14.53 4.20 -3.18
C LEU A 255 -13.69 4.71 -2.01
N LEU A 256 -14.01 5.89 -1.46
CA LEU A 256 -13.37 6.42 -0.25
C LEU A 256 -13.58 5.50 0.95
N GLY A 257 -14.79 4.97 1.15
CA GLY A 257 -15.09 3.98 2.19
C GLY A 257 -14.25 2.71 2.04
N SER A 258 -14.08 2.20 0.82
CA SER A 258 -13.22 1.04 0.54
C SER A 258 -11.75 1.30 0.91
N LEU A 259 -11.23 2.49 0.60
CA LEU A 259 -9.87 2.90 0.96
C LEU A 259 -9.68 2.98 2.47
N VAL A 260 -10.64 3.58 3.18
CA VAL A 260 -10.61 3.68 4.64
C VAL A 260 -10.70 2.29 5.29
N LEU A 261 -11.51 1.37 4.74
CA LEU A 261 -11.56 -0.01 5.19
C LEU A 261 -10.24 -0.75 4.95
N LEU A 262 -9.57 -0.53 3.81
CA LEU A 262 -8.25 -1.11 3.54
C LEU A 262 -7.19 -0.53 4.48
N ALA A 263 -7.27 0.76 4.81
CA ALA A 263 -6.42 1.38 5.83
C ALA A 263 -6.69 0.79 7.24
N ALA A 264 -7.96 0.58 7.60
CA ALA A 264 -8.36 -0.08 8.84
C ALA A 264 -7.81 -1.51 8.91
N LEU A 265 -7.93 -2.26 7.81
CA LEU A 265 -7.39 -3.60 7.70
C LEU A 265 -5.87 -3.61 7.87
N ALA A 266 -5.16 -2.65 7.31
CA ALA A 266 -3.73 -2.54 7.50
C ALA A 266 -3.36 -2.24 8.96
N LEU A 267 -4.14 -1.39 9.62
CA LEU A 267 -4.00 -1.09 11.03
C LEU A 267 -4.34 -2.29 11.90
N LEU A 268 -5.30 -3.13 11.53
CA LEU A 268 -5.76 -4.34 12.23
C LEU A 268 -5.06 -5.62 11.73
N GLY A 269 -4.13 -5.51 10.77
CA GLY A 269 -3.59 -6.61 9.97
C GLY A 269 -3.11 -7.84 10.75
N PRO A 270 -2.37 -7.71 11.85
CA PRO A 270 -1.99 -8.84 12.70
C PRO A 270 -3.17 -9.67 13.25
N LEU A 271 -4.31 -9.05 13.55
CA LEU A 271 -5.51 -9.75 14.03
C LEU A 271 -6.22 -10.43 12.87
N ALA A 272 -6.42 -9.69 11.77
CA ALA A 272 -7.05 -10.21 10.55
C ALA A 272 -6.26 -11.40 9.97
N ALA A 273 -4.93 -11.29 9.89
CA ALA A 273 -4.05 -12.36 9.41
C ALA A 273 -4.09 -13.59 10.32
N ARG A 274 -4.22 -13.44 11.64
CA ARG A 274 -4.37 -14.57 12.58
C ARG A 274 -5.72 -15.27 12.43
N ALA A 275 -6.80 -14.50 12.29
CA ALA A 275 -8.13 -15.07 12.10
C ALA A 275 -8.21 -15.87 10.79
N LEU A 276 -7.73 -15.28 9.69
CA LEU A 276 -7.73 -15.93 8.38
C LEU A 276 -6.74 -17.09 8.27
N SER A 277 -5.57 -17.02 8.90
CA SER A 277 -4.65 -18.16 8.93
C SER A 277 -5.20 -19.32 9.76
N ALA A 278 -5.99 -19.06 10.81
CA ALA A 278 -6.67 -20.11 11.56
C ALA A 278 -7.68 -20.85 10.68
N VAL A 279 -8.45 -20.12 9.87
CA VAL A 279 -9.47 -20.68 8.96
C VAL A 279 -8.83 -21.41 7.77
N LEU A 280 -7.83 -20.79 7.11
CA LEU A 280 -7.16 -21.35 5.94
C LEU A 280 -6.10 -22.43 6.27
N GLY A 281 -5.63 -22.48 7.52
CA GLY A 281 -4.61 -23.45 7.94
C GLY A 281 -5.10 -24.89 7.87
N ALA A 282 -6.38 -25.15 8.19
CA ALA A 282 -6.97 -26.48 8.12
C ALA A 282 -6.95 -27.08 6.69
N PRO A 283 -7.49 -26.41 5.65
CA PRO A 283 -7.46 -26.94 4.29
C PRO A 283 -6.05 -27.05 3.72
N VAL A 284 -5.15 -26.11 4.03
CA VAL A 284 -3.76 -26.19 3.52
C VAL A 284 -2.95 -27.30 4.17
N ARG A 285 -3.19 -27.62 5.45
CA ARG A 285 -2.62 -28.81 6.10
C ARG A 285 -3.15 -30.11 5.49
N ALA A 286 -4.39 -30.12 5.00
CA ALA A 286 -4.95 -31.28 4.31
C ALA A 286 -4.35 -31.46 2.90
N LEU A 287 -4.20 -30.37 2.13
CA LEU A 287 -3.66 -30.39 0.76
C LEU A 287 -2.14 -30.66 0.70
N VAL A 288 -1.37 -30.14 1.66
CA VAL A 288 0.09 -30.32 1.69
C VAL A 288 0.55 -30.64 3.13
N PRO A 289 0.51 -31.90 3.59
CA PRO A 289 0.66 -32.25 5.00
C PRO A 289 1.95 -31.75 5.67
N ARG A 290 3.12 -32.07 5.10
CA ARG A 290 4.43 -31.73 5.72
C ARG A 290 4.81 -30.26 5.55
N ALA A 291 4.64 -29.69 4.36
CA ALA A 291 5.02 -28.30 4.10
C ALA A 291 3.94 -27.30 4.54
N GLY A 292 2.67 -27.69 4.52
CA GLY A 292 1.53 -26.90 4.96
C GLY A 292 1.45 -26.76 6.48
N TRP A 293 1.82 -27.80 7.24
CA TRP A 293 1.95 -27.67 8.70
C TRP A 293 3.08 -26.71 9.08
N LEU A 294 4.27 -26.84 8.46
CA LEU A 294 5.39 -25.93 8.67
C LEU A 294 5.05 -24.50 8.24
N ALA A 295 4.39 -24.31 7.10
CA ALA A 295 3.96 -22.99 6.65
C ALA A 295 2.95 -22.38 7.62
N ASP A 296 1.90 -23.10 8.01
CA ASP A 296 0.88 -22.65 8.95
C ASP A 296 1.45 -22.29 10.33
N ALA A 297 2.33 -23.13 10.88
CA ALA A 297 3.06 -22.83 12.13
C ALA A 297 3.90 -21.55 12.00
N ASN A 298 4.59 -21.37 10.87
CA ASN A 298 5.38 -20.17 10.60
C ASN A 298 4.48 -18.93 10.46
N LEU A 299 3.33 -19.03 9.80
CA LEU A 299 2.37 -17.93 9.66
C LEU A 299 1.79 -17.48 11.01
N ARG A 300 1.53 -18.41 11.93
CA ARG A 300 1.00 -18.11 13.28
C ARG A 300 2.05 -17.46 14.17
N GLY A 301 3.30 -17.92 14.13
CA GLY A 301 4.43 -17.33 14.86
C GLY A 301 4.85 -15.96 14.33
N TYR A 302 4.68 -15.73 13.02
CA TYR A 302 5.15 -14.52 12.32
C TYR A 302 4.03 -13.60 11.80
N ALA A 303 2.81 -13.69 12.36
CA ALA A 303 1.63 -12.95 11.89
C ALA A 303 1.83 -11.42 11.76
N ALA A 304 2.67 -10.82 12.62
CA ALA A 304 3.03 -9.41 12.53
C ALA A 304 3.84 -9.08 11.26
N ARG A 305 4.75 -9.98 10.84
CA ARG A 305 5.54 -9.82 9.60
C ARG A 305 4.67 -10.05 8.37
N LEU A 306 3.73 -10.99 8.44
CA LEU A 306 2.79 -11.26 7.35
C LEU A 306 1.85 -10.11 7.03
N SER A 307 1.43 -9.34 8.04
CA SER A 307 0.54 -8.20 7.84
C SER A 307 1.07 -7.19 6.81
N SER A 308 2.40 -7.03 6.71
CA SER A 308 3.04 -6.13 5.74
C SER A 308 2.97 -6.64 4.30
N ALA A 309 2.89 -7.96 4.11
CA ALA A 309 2.83 -8.62 2.80
C ALA A 309 1.40 -8.81 2.29
N VAL A 310 0.45 -9.00 3.20
CA VAL A 310 -0.97 -9.18 2.90
C VAL A 310 -1.60 -7.88 2.39
N VAL A 311 -1.23 -6.73 2.96
CA VAL A 311 -1.95 -5.48 2.68
C VAL A 311 -1.77 -4.97 1.24
N PRO A 312 -0.58 -4.99 0.61
CA PRO A 312 -0.44 -4.62 -0.80
C PRO A 312 -1.36 -5.44 -1.73
N VAL A 313 -1.48 -6.73 -1.45
CA VAL A 313 -2.38 -7.64 -2.18
C VAL A 313 -3.84 -7.31 -1.91
N ALA A 314 -4.20 -7.06 -0.66
CA ALA A 314 -5.56 -6.65 -0.29
C ALA A 314 -5.96 -5.31 -0.91
N LEU A 315 -5.04 -4.35 -1.01
CA LEU A 315 -5.25 -3.08 -1.70
C LEU A 315 -5.48 -3.27 -3.19
N LEU A 316 -4.62 -4.06 -3.85
CA LEU A 316 -4.76 -4.38 -5.27
C LEU A 316 -6.13 -5.01 -5.55
N VAL A 317 -6.48 -6.05 -4.81
CA VAL A 317 -7.71 -6.82 -5.02
C VAL A 317 -8.95 -6.02 -4.60
N GLY A 318 -8.89 -5.35 -3.45
CA GLY A 318 -10.03 -4.62 -2.89
C GLY A 318 -10.41 -3.41 -3.73
N LEU A 319 -9.44 -2.61 -4.13
CA LEU A 319 -9.72 -1.38 -4.88
C LEU A 319 -10.09 -1.69 -6.34
N SER A 320 -9.37 -2.61 -6.98
CA SER A 320 -9.69 -3.08 -8.33
C SER A 320 -11.03 -3.78 -8.38
N GLY A 321 -11.30 -4.66 -7.40
CA GLY A 321 -12.58 -5.36 -7.28
C GLY A 321 -13.73 -4.40 -7.05
N THR A 322 -13.59 -3.43 -6.14
CA THR A 322 -14.62 -2.41 -5.87
C THR A 322 -15.00 -1.68 -7.15
N MET A 323 -14.01 -1.16 -7.86
CA MET A 323 -14.21 -0.38 -9.07
C MET A 323 -14.84 -1.17 -10.21
N LEU A 324 -14.36 -2.40 -10.43
CA LEU A 324 -14.86 -3.30 -11.46
C LEU A 324 -16.32 -3.71 -11.20
N ILE A 325 -16.63 -4.13 -9.97
CA ILE A 325 -17.97 -4.56 -9.56
C ILE A 325 -18.95 -3.38 -9.64
N MET A 326 -18.55 -2.18 -9.18
CA MET A 326 -19.38 -0.98 -9.32
C MET A 326 -19.65 -0.62 -10.77
N THR A 327 -18.66 -0.75 -11.66
CA THR A 327 -18.83 -0.47 -13.09
C THR A 327 -19.80 -1.44 -13.75
N SER A 328 -19.62 -2.75 -13.52
CA SER A 328 -20.55 -3.76 -14.05
C SER A 328 -21.97 -3.65 -13.47
N THR A 329 -22.10 -3.18 -12.22
CA THR A 329 -23.39 -2.92 -11.57
C THR A 329 -24.08 -1.72 -12.22
N ALA A 330 -23.36 -0.62 -12.45
CA ALA A 330 -23.91 0.56 -13.11
C ALA A 330 -24.32 0.29 -14.56
N GLU A 331 -23.50 -0.43 -15.33
CA GLU A 331 -23.84 -0.84 -16.70
C GLU A 331 -25.12 -1.68 -16.76
N ARG A 332 -25.33 -2.57 -15.77
CA ARG A 332 -26.54 -3.39 -15.72
C ARG A 332 -27.78 -2.55 -15.43
N VAL A 333 -27.67 -1.54 -14.56
CA VAL A 333 -28.77 -0.63 -14.24
C VAL A 333 -29.18 0.15 -15.46
N VAL A 334 -28.22 0.72 -16.20
CA VAL A 334 -28.48 1.45 -17.45
C VAL A 334 -29.16 0.58 -18.50
N ARG A 335 -28.68 -0.66 -18.67
CA ARG A 335 -29.31 -1.62 -19.58
C ARG A 335 -30.74 -1.97 -19.18
N ALA A 336 -31.06 -1.95 -17.88
CA ALA A 336 -32.39 -2.29 -17.39
C ALA A 336 -33.36 -1.10 -17.46
N THR A 337 -32.91 0.13 -17.22
CA THR A 337 -33.78 1.33 -17.20
C THR A 337 -33.82 2.07 -18.52
N GLY A 338 -32.90 1.81 -19.46
CA GLY A 338 -32.78 2.56 -20.71
C GLY A 338 -32.34 4.02 -20.54
N ALA A 339 -32.22 4.49 -19.29
CA ALA A 339 -31.75 5.82 -18.95
C ALA A 339 -30.22 5.84 -19.00
N ALA A 340 -29.66 6.63 -19.91
CA ALA A 340 -28.22 6.93 -19.90
C ALA A 340 -27.87 7.69 -18.61
N THR A 341 -27.39 6.99 -17.59
CA THR A 341 -26.76 7.65 -16.44
C THR A 341 -25.40 8.24 -16.87
N SER A 342 -24.96 9.33 -16.22
CA SER A 342 -23.62 9.92 -16.40
C SER A 342 -22.52 8.86 -16.47
N VAL A 343 -22.62 7.88 -15.57
CA VAL A 343 -21.72 6.74 -15.33
C VAL A 343 -21.34 5.89 -16.55
N THR A 344 -22.17 5.80 -17.60
CA THR A 344 -21.93 4.90 -18.75
C THR A 344 -21.35 5.58 -19.99
N LYS A 345 -21.09 6.89 -19.95
CA LYS A 345 -20.42 7.55 -21.07
C LYS A 345 -19.04 6.90 -21.29
N ALA A 346 -18.62 6.75 -22.55
CA ALA A 346 -17.29 6.20 -22.90
C ALA A 346 -16.14 6.97 -22.22
N SER A 347 -16.39 8.24 -21.91
CA SER A 347 -15.53 9.10 -21.10
C SER A 347 -15.26 8.52 -19.69
N ASP A 348 -16.31 8.06 -19.03
CA ASP A 348 -16.26 7.66 -17.62
C ASP A 348 -15.59 6.29 -17.48
N ILE A 349 -15.82 5.38 -18.43
CA ILE A 349 -15.14 4.07 -18.48
C ILE A 349 -13.62 4.25 -18.59
N TRP A 350 -13.15 5.15 -19.46
CA TRP A 350 -11.72 5.40 -19.62
C TRP A 350 -11.09 6.01 -18.37
N LEU A 351 -11.77 6.96 -17.70
CA LEU A 351 -11.31 7.50 -16.42
C LEU A 351 -11.11 6.38 -15.40
N ARG A 352 -12.10 5.49 -15.28
CA ARG A 352 -12.04 4.39 -14.33
C ARG A 352 -10.89 3.44 -14.61
N GLN A 353 -10.62 3.15 -15.88
CA GLN A 353 -9.46 2.35 -16.28
C GLN A 353 -8.14 3.04 -15.97
N ALA A 354 -8.05 4.35 -16.16
CA ALA A 354 -6.85 5.12 -15.83
C ALA A 354 -6.58 5.13 -14.31
N GLU A 355 -7.63 5.28 -13.51
CA GLU A 355 -7.56 5.21 -12.05
C GLU A 355 -7.14 3.80 -11.60
N LEU A 356 -7.77 2.75 -12.14
CA LEU A 356 -7.38 1.36 -11.90
C LEU A 356 -5.89 1.14 -12.21
N GLY A 357 -5.42 1.62 -13.37
CA GLY A 357 -4.02 1.50 -13.76
C GLY A 357 -3.07 2.18 -12.77
N LEU A 358 -3.43 3.36 -12.29
CA LEU A 358 -2.68 4.06 -11.24
C LEU A 358 -2.59 3.24 -9.94
N LEU A 359 -3.70 2.66 -9.51
CA LEU A 359 -3.78 1.85 -8.30
C LEU A 359 -2.96 0.56 -8.42
N VAL A 360 -3.00 -0.08 -9.59
CA VAL A 360 -2.17 -1.24 -9.92
C VAL A 360 -0.68 -0.87 -9.86
N CYS A 361 -0.27 0.30 -10.35
CA CYS A 361 1.12 0.77 -10.23
C CYS A 361 1.55 0.90 -8.76
N PHE A 362 0.73 1.54 -7.91
CA PHE A 362 1.03 1.66 -6.48
C PHE A 362 1.13 0.30 -5.78
N ALA A 363 0.17 -0.58 -6.06
CA ALA A 363 0.17 -1.93 -5.51
C ALA A 363 1.37 -2.74 -6.00
N ALA A 364 1.77 -2.61 -7.26
CA ALA A 364 2.95 -3.25 -7.81
C ALA A 364 4.23 -2.79 -7.10
N VAL A 365 4.43 -1.47 -6.96
CA VAL A 365 5.58 -0.92 -6.23
C VAL A 365 5.60 -1.39 -4.78
N SER A 366 4.46 -1.37 -4.09
CA SER A 366 4.34 -1.83 -2.71
C SER A 366 4.62 -3.34 -2.56
N THR A 367 4.10 -4.14 -3.50
CA THR A 367 4.30 -5.59 -3.54
C THR A 367 5.76 -5.90 -3.79
N VAL A 368 6.37 -5.36 -4.85
CA VAL A 368 7.80 -5.54 -5.17
C VAL A 368 8.69 -5.13 -4.00
N ASN A 369 8.43 -3.96 -3.39
CA ASN A 369 9.14 -3.53 -2.20
C ASN A 369 9.04 -4.58 -1.08
N THR A 370 7.84 -5.11 -0.83
CA THR A 370 7.60 -6.12 0.21
C THR A 370 8.23 -7.47 -0.13
N LEU A 371 8.34 -7.83 -1.40
CA LEU A 371 9.00 -9.04 -1.87
C LEU A 371 10.51 -8.97 -1.63
N VAL A 372 11.15 -7.92 -2.15
CA VAL A 372 12.59 -7.65 -1.95
C VAL A 372 12.90 -7.66 -0.45
N ALA A 373 12.03 -7.02 0.32
CA ALA A 373 12.07 -6.97 1.75
C ALA A 373 12.12 -8.34 2.44
N LEU A 374 11.09 -9.15 2.23
CA LEU A 374 10.98 -10.48 2.86
C LEU A 374 12.16 -11.40 2.52
N THR A 375 12.78 -11.18 1.37
CA THR A 375 13.82 -12.07 0.84
C THR A 375 15.19 -11.76 1.41
N ALA A 376 15.46 -10.48 1.69
CA ALA A 376 16.66 -10.07 2.39
C ALA A 376 16.71 -10.64 3.83
N ASP A 377 15.57 -10.66 4.53
CA ASP A 377 15.50 -11.13 5.92
C ASP A 377 15.59 -12.66 6.05
N ARG A 378 15.03 -13.41 5.08
CA ARG A 378 14.94 -14.88 5.11
C ARG A 378 16.22 -15.63 4.73
N ARG A 379 17.22 -14.96 4.14
CA ARG A 379 18.49 -15.57 3.72
C ARG A 379 19.22 -16.29 4.86
N ARG A 380 19.28 -15.67 6.05
CA ARG A 380 19.97 -16.24 7.23
C ARG A 380 19.23 -17.46 7.78
N GLU A 381 17.90 -17.42 7.78
CA GLU A 381 17.05 -18.53 8.23
C GLU A 381 17.20 -19.75 7.32
N PHE A 382 17.25 -19.55 5.99
CA PHE A 382 17.49 -20.63 5.04
C PHE A 382 18.91 -21.21 5.13
N ALA A 383 19.91 -20.38 5.41
CA ALA A 383 21.26 -20.88 5.67
C ALA A 383 21.28 -21.81 6.90
N LEU A 384 20.62 -21.42 8.00
CA LEU A 384 20.51 -22.26 9.20
C LEU A 384 19.73 -23.56 8.94
N LEU A 385 18.58 -23.49 8.26
CA LEU A 385 17.81 -24.68 7.93
C LEU A 385 18.59 -25.64 7.03
N ARG A 386 19.47 -25.13 6.14
CA ARG A 386 20.35 -25.98 5.33
C ARG A 386 21.45 -26.64 6.15
N LEU A 387 21.99 -25.96 7.17
CA LEU A 387 22.96 -26.55 8.10
C LEU A 387 22.35 -27.69 8.92
N VAL A 388 21.06 -27.59 9.25
CA VAL A 388 20.28 -28.66 9.92
C VAL A 388 19.86 -29.78 8.94
N GLY A 389 20.18 -29.67 7.65
CA GLY A 389 19.97 -30.72 6.64
C GLY A 389 18.75 -30.55 5.73
N SER A 390 18.04 -29.41 5.77
CA SER A 390 16.93 -29.17 4.83
C SER A 390 17.42 -29.02 3.39
N THR A 391 16.70 -29.65 2.46
CA THR A 391 17.04 -29.61 1.04
C THR A 391 16.48 -28.36 0.36
N ARG A 392 17.13 -27.90 -0.72
CA ARG A 392 16.66 -26.75 -1.54
C ARG A 392 15.23 -26.95 -2.04
N ARG A 393 14.84 -28.18 -2.41
CA ARG A 393 13.47 -28.50 -2.84
C ARG A 393 12.45 -28.34 -1.70
N GLN A 394 12.80 -28.76 -0.48
CA GLN A 394 11.93 -28.59 0.69
C GLN A 394 11.73 -27.11 1.04
N LEU A 395 12.81 -26.31 0.98
CA LEU A 395 12.74 -24.87 1.23
C LEU A 395 11.90 -24.14 0.18
N LEU A 396 12.07 -24.45 -1.10
CA LEU A 396 11.28 -23.85 -2.18
C LEU A 396 9.80 -24.26 -2.10
N ARG A 397 9.50 -25.52 -1.75
CA ARG A 397 8.12 -25.99 -1.56
C ARG A 397 7.43 -25.38 -0.34
N MET A 398 8.15 -25.22 0.77
CA MET A 398 7.65 -24.47 1.93
C MET A 398 7.36 -23.02 1.54
N ARG A 399 8.28 -22.38 0.80
CA ARG A 399 8.17 -20.98 0.40
C ARG A 399 7.01 -20.73 -0.58
N SER A 400 6.74 -21.66 -1.50
CA SER A 400 5.60 -21.53 -2.41
C SER A 400 4.26 -21.63 -1.67
N VAL A 401 4.15 -22.50 -0.66
CA VAL A 401 2.95 -22.61 0.19
C VAL A 401 2.74 -21.33 1.01
N GLU A 402 3.81 -20.78 1.61
CA GLU A 402 3.73 -19.52 2.34
C GLU A 402 3.33 -18.34 1.45
N ALA A 403 3.86 -18.30 0.21
CA ALA A 403 3.48 -17.32 -0.79
C ALA A 403 1.98 -17.43 -1.12
N ALA A 404 1.52 -18.64 -1.44
CA ALA A 404 0.13 -18.90 -1.79
C ALA A 404 -0.83 -18.52 -0.65
N LEU A 405 -0.50 -18.87 0.60
CA LEU A 405 -1.28 -18.48 1.77
C LEU A 405 -1.33 -16.96 1.96
N THR A 406 -0.19 -16.27 1.81
CA THR A 406 -0.14 -14.81 1.93
C THR A 406 -1.01 -14.14 0.88
N THR A 407 -0.92 -14.61 -0.38
CA THR A 407 -1.77 -14.13 -1.48
C THR A 407 -3.23 -14.43 -1.23
N ALA A 408 -3.58 -15.64 -0.78
CA ALA A 408 -4.96 -16.03 -0.48
C ALA A 408 -5.58 -15.16 0.62
N ILE A 409 -4.85 -14.93 1.72
CA ILE A 409 -5.29 -14.03 2.79
C ILE A 409 -5.50 -12.61 2.26
N GLY A 410 -4.56 -12.09 1.45
CA GLY A 410 -4.69 -10.78 0.82
C GLY A 410 -5.89 -10.67 -0.12
N VAL A 411 -6.10 -11.67 -0.96
CA VAL A 411 -7.24 -11.76 -1.88
C VAL A 411 -8.57 -11.81 -1.12
N LEU A 412 -8.68 -12.64 -0.09
CA LEU A 412 -9.91 -12.75 0.70
C LEU A 412 -10.25 -11.43 1.40
N LEU A 413 -9.24 -10.77 1.96
CA LEU A 413 -9.41 -9.49 2.62
C LEU A 413 -9.78 -8.37 1.64
N GLY A 414 -9.11 -8.31 0.49
CA GLY A 414 -9.46 -7.37 -0.57
C GLY A 414 -10.87 -7.63 -1.09
N ALA A 415 -11.23 -8.88 -1.35
CA ALA A 415 -12.57 -9.27 -1.80
C ALA A 415 -13.65 -8.91 -0.77
N ALA A 416 -13.39 -9.06 0.53
CA ALA A 416 -14.30 -8.65 1.59
C ALA A 416 -14.55 -7.14 1.57
N VAL A 417 -13.51 -6.32 1.40
CA VAL A 417 -13.67 -4.86 1.27
C VAL A 417 -14.41 -4.50 -0.02
N ALA A 418 -14.08 -5.16 -1.14
CA ALA A 418 -14.77 -4.94 -2.40
C ALA A 418 -16.26 -5.28 -2.32
N ALA A 419 -16.60 -6.40 -1.71
CA ALA A 419 -17.99 -6.81 -1.50
C ALA A 419 -18.74 -5.80 -0.61
N ALA A 420 -18.13 -5.31 0.47
CA ALA A 420 -18.74 -4.31 1.34
C ALA A 420 -18.98 -2.98 0.60
N ALA A 421 -17.96 -2.45 -0.08
CA ALA A 421 -18.05 -1.17 -0.77
C ALA A 421 -19.00 -1.22 -1.98
N SER A 422 -18.89 -2.25 -2.81
CA SER A 422 -19.79 -2.43 -3.95
C SER A 422 -21.21 -2.82 -3.53
N GLY A 423 -21.39 -3.49 -2.39
CA GLY A 423 -22.71 -3.77 -1.82
C GLY A 423 -23.42 -2.49 -1.36
N ALA A 424 -22.69 -1.58 -0.71
CA ALA A 424 -23.21 -0.25 -0.34
C ALA A 424 -23.61 0.57 -1.58
N PHE A 425 -22.76 0.59 -2.60
CA PHE A 425 -23.11 1.24 -3.88
C PHE A 425 -24.31 0.57 -4.54
N SER A 426 -24.33 -0.76 -4.59
CA SER A 426 -25.45 -1.52 -5.17
C SER A 426 -26.77 -1.20 -4.48
N TRP A 427 -26.78 -1.05 -3.17
CA TRP A 427 -27.97 -0.68 -2.42
C TRP A 427 -28.47 0.71 -2.80
N ALA A 428 -27.57 1.69 -2.94
CA ALA A 428 -27.91 3.04 -3.36
C ALA A 428 -28.54 3.08 -4.77
N VAL A 429 -28.05 2.25 -5.70
CA VAL A 429 -28.50 2.28 -7.10
C VAL A 429 -29.70 1.36 -7.37
N ARG A 430 -29.79 0.21 -6.68
CA ARG A 430 -30.78 -0.85 -6.98
C ARG A 430 -31.72 -1.18 -5.83
N GLY A 431 -31.52 -0.62 -4.63
CA GLY A 431 -32.23 -1.05 -3.42
C GLY A 431 -31.88 -2.46 -2.93
N SER A 432 -30.95 -3.15 -3.60
CA SER A 432 -30.46 -4.49 -3.24
C SER A 432 -28.97 -4.45 -2.95
N ALA A 433 -28.57 -5.06 -1.83
CA ALA A 433 -27.18 -5.13 -1.42
C ALA A 433 -26.34 -6.12 -2.25
N VAL A 434 -26.95 -6.93 -3.12
CA VAL A 434 -26.25 -7.95 -3.92
C VAL A 434 -25.68 -7.31 -5.19
N PRO A 435 -24.37 -7.05 -5.30
CA PRO A 435 -23.76 -6.41 -6.46
C PRO A 435 -23.80 -7.33 -7.69
N VAL A 436 -23.66 -6.77 -8.90
CA VAL A 436 -23.42 -7.57 -10.10
C VAL A 436 -21.96 -7.98 -10.09
N ILE A 437 -21.68 -9.28 -9.97
CA ILE A 437 -20.31 -9.78 -9.90
C ILE A 437 -19.90 -10.31 -11.28
N PRO A 438 -18.97 -9.66 -11.99
CA PRO A 438 -18.43 -10.17 -13.25
C PRO A 438 -17.36 -11.23 -12.95
N GLY A 439 -17.78 -12.48 -12.74
CA GLY A 439 -16.92 -13.56 -12.26
C GLY A 439 -15.60 -13.73 -13.04
N ALA A 440 -15.65 -13.64 -14.38
CA ALA A 440 -14.46 -13.75 -15.22
C ALA A 440 -13.44 -12.61 -14.99
N GLN A 441 -13.91 -11.38 -14.82
CA GLN A 441 -13.05 -10.22 -14.61
C GLN A 441 -12.48 -10.21 -13.17
N CYS A 442 -13.28 -10.62 -12.19
CA CYS A 442 -12.79 -10.84 -10.82
C CYS A 442 -11.70 -11.93 -10.79
N ALA A 443 -11.85 -13.00 -11.57
CA ALA A 443 -10.83 -14.04 -11.69
C ALA A 443 -9.51 -13.48 -12.25
N TRP A 444 -9.55 -12.57 -13.23
CA TRP A 444 -8.36 -11.89 -13.75
C TRP A 444 -7.65 -11.04 -12.69
N VAL A 445 -8.39 -10.32 -11.83
CA VAL A 445 -7.80 -9.54 -10.73
C VAL A 445 -7.09 -10.47 -9.73
N VAL A 446 -7.72 -11.59 -9.37
CA VAL A 446 -7.13 -12.59 -8.47
C VAL A 446 -5.91 -13.26 -9.10
N LEU A 447 -5.99 -13.62 -10.38
CA LEU A 447 -4.88 -14.22 -11.12
C LEU A 447 -3.71 -13.24 -11.23
N GLY A 448 -3.98 -11.97 -11.55
CA GLY A 448 -2.97 -10.91 -11.59
C GLY A 448 -2.28 -10.71 -10.24
N ALA A 449 -3.05 -10.70 -9.14
CA ALA A 449 -2.50 -10.66 -7.79
C ALA A 449 -1.59 -11.87 -7.51
N ALA A 450 -2.00 -13.07 -7.90
CA ALA A 450 -1.23 -14.30 -7.73
C ALA A 450 0.05 -14.32 -8.58
N LEU A 451 -0.04 -13.91 -9.85
CA LEU A 451 1.08 -13.83 -10.78
C LEU A 451 2.11 -12.76 -10.38
N LEU A 452 1.67 -11.68 -9.73
CA LEU A 452 2.57 -10.65 -9.20
C LEU A 452 3.29 -11.13 -7.93
N THR A 453 2.59 -11.87 -7.07
CA THR A 453 3.08 -12.21 -5.73
C THR A 453 3.85 -13.53 -5.70
N VAL A 454 3.28 -14.61 -6.22
CA VAL A 454 3.84 -15.97 -6.08
C VAL A 454 5.19 -16.12 -6.78
N PRO A 455 5.36 -15.75 -8.07
CA PRO A 455 6.66 -15.80 -8.75
C PRO A 455 7.67 -14.85 -8.12
N GLY A 456 7.24 -13.67 -7.70
CA GLY A 456 8.07 -12.70 -7.00
C GLY A 456 8.63 -13.25 -5.67
N ILE A 457 7.81 -13.97 -4.90
CA ILE A 457 8.22 -14.63 -3.65
C ILE A 457 9.11 -15.85 -3.90
N VAL A 458 8.84 -16.63 -4.94
CA VAL A 458 9.57 -17.87 -5.25
C VAL A 458 10.91 -17.57 -5.93
N GLY A 459 10.95 -16.70 -6.93
CA GLY A 459 12.14 -16.36 -7.71
C GLY A 459 13.24 -15.71 -6.85
N THR A 460 12.83 -14.89 -5.89
CA THR A 460 13.74 -14.33 -4.90
C THR A 460 14.27 -15.38 -3.91
N GLY A 461 13.50 -16.42 -3.60
CA GLY A 461 13.97 -17.60 -2.86
C GLY A 461 14.99 -18.43 -3.64
N VAL A 462 14.79 -18.57 -4.95
CA VAL A 462 15.77 -19.20 -5.87
C VAL A 462 17.08 -18.40 -5.87
N TRP A 463 17.01 -17.08 -6.00
CA TRP A 463 18.18 -16.19 -5.97
C TRP A 463 18.91 -16.23 -4.62
N ALA A 464 18.18 -16.22 -3.50
CA ALA A 464 18.74 -16.36 -2.17
C ALA A 464 19.41 -17.73 -1.93
N SER A 465 18.89 -18.79 -2.54
CA SER A 465 19.45 -20.15 -2.43
C SER A 465 20.66 -20.42 -3.33
N GLY A 466 20.91 -19.54 -4.31
CA GLY A 466 22.00 -19.67 -5.30
C GLY A 466 23.32 -19.03 -4.87
N GLY A 467 23.34 -18.22 -3.80
CA GLY A 467 24.59 -17.73 -3.23
C GLY A 467 25.34 -18.86 -2.53
N SER A 468 26.61 -19.06 -2.88
CA SER A 468 27.50 -19.99 -2.18
C SER A 468 27.52 -19.63 -0.69
N ALA A 469 27.25 -20.63 0.17
CA ALA A 469 27.22 -20.46 1.62
C ALA A 469 28.63 -20.29 2.24
N VAL A 470 29.65 -20.03 1.43
CA VAL A 470 31.06 -19.94 1.82
C VAL A 470 31.68 -18.79 1.02
N ALA A 471 31.65 -17.58 1.61
CA ALA A 471 32.53 -16.42 1.34
C ALA A 471 31.79 -15.11 1.64
N SER A 472 31.64 -14.77 2.93
CA SER A 472 31.67 -13.39 3.45
C SER A 472 31.51 -13.38 4.96
#